data_AF-W3A490-F1
#
_entry.id   AF-W3A490-F1
#
_cell.length_a   1.000
_cell.length_b   1.000
_cell.length_c   1.000
_cell.angle_alpha   90.00
_cell.angle_beta   90.00
_cell.angle_gamma   90.00
#
_symmetry.space_group_name_H-M   'P 1'
#
loop_
_entity.id
_entity.type
_entity.pdbx_description
1 polymer ?
#
loop_
_entity_poly.entity_id
_entity_poly.type
_entity_poly.pdbx_seq_one_letter_code
_entity_poly.pdbx_strand_id
1 'polypeptide(L)'
;MDCVLDPLLLRFRYHFERHESATNRLSKPEWYLTHVHEQTNAHTRFLAHSLTPELHRHREEVHCWDAQILLLRGLVKAASRKLTQDLPTLLAYSPLLCHTLDEVLLFEQNIDEDIGYGSWASADRRAYPRCIDVFTSNSDVLFAWTSADVEYAHRVLSATLETESSGDKKNLVWQLEDDATTSEQELVPPVAQRFVALLDFLSQRFMLMETEEHRYLYVMQVHLPLLRRFGQQCDARGRRLVNALTKNTQSSWGELFVVVNALQHVAQTLAIWEQSSVFLELSRKVARSETTRAQVLRMHVAYSKQVLARASAAVLATEEATAVRQALAGPGAMIGPTAALTAAYSVGSKTMKSLFRRAETDGKIEAPVDSSPAAEATDNDNNSAEDQDDPETLVFSHTIFELQIAELKALASTLLEAGKNALVRTVERDVENYRSSPFWTETYDDNADEKQIVTGVSCELAGCYTLVRNVLLCARKLLVSECWPALWKPLASALDNALFDAFYNPAVTEDSSQLSCAGERQFVEDIKALVAVFTAGSSKALPRSYLRLTRELCHLLEMPAARLRDVFRALGDEATAESEAPVEQLTTILEACGVFSLTPAQVVRICTTRLDVHGRETTTSLA
;
A
#
# COMPACT_ATOMS: atom_id res chain seq x y z
N MET A 1 44.60 33.85 -7.32
CA MET A 1 43.45 33.26 -8.04
C MET A 1 42.64 34.30 -8.79
N ASP A 2 42.35 35.46 -8.21
CA ASP A 2 41.52 36.50 -8.84
C ASP A 2 41.99 36.92 -10.25
N CYS A 3 43.30 37.13 -10.44
CA CYS A 3 43.85 37.44 -11.77
C CYS A 3 43.56 36.39 -12.85
N VAL A 4 43.39 35.12 -12.46
CA VAL A 4 43.06 34.00 -13.37
C VAL A 4 41.56 33.96 -13.64
N LEU A 5 40.74 34.30 -12.63
CA LEU A 5 39.28 34.29 -12.70
C LEU A 5 38.71 35.49 -13.47
N ASP A 6 39.26 36.69 -13.28
CA ASP A 6 38.76 37.95 -13.84
C ASP A 6 38.47 37.89 -15.36
N PRO A 7 39.37 37.42 -16.24
CA PRO A 7 39.09 37.37 -17.67
C PRO A 7 37.95 36.39 -18.01
N LEU A 8 37.81 35.29 -17.26
CA LEU A 8 36.72 34.32 -17.46
C LEU A 8 35.40 34.88 -16.96
N LEU A 9 35.39 35.56 -15.81
CA LEU A 9 34.21 36.23 -15.28
C LEU A 9 33.75 37.38 -16.19
N LEU A 10 34.67 38.13 -16.79
CA LEU A 10 34.33 39.17 -17.76
C LEU A 10 33.63 38.58 -18.99
N ARG A 11 34.14 37.46 -19.53
CA ARG A 11 33.50 36.74 -20.64
C ARG A 11 32.13 36.20 -20.25
N PHE A 12 32.02 35.58 -19.08
CA PHE A 12 30.75 35.09 -18.54
C PHE A 12 29.70 36.22 -18.49
N ARG A 13 30.06 37.37 -17.91
CA ARG A 13 29.17 38.55 -17.83
C ARG A 13 28.78 39.08 -19.21
N TYR A 14 29.74 39.14 -20.14
CA TYR A 14 29.48 39.60 -21.50
C TYR A 14 28.45 38.71 -22.22
N HIS A 15 28.60 37.39 -22.13
CA HIS A 15 27.74 36.44 -22.81
C HIS A 15 26.40 36.20 -22.11
N PHE A 16 26.39 36.19 -20.78
CA PHE A 16 25.24 35.69 -20.03
C PHE A 16 24.56 36.74 -19.17
N GLU A 17 25.17 37.88 -18.85
CA GLU A 17 24.53 38.91 -18.01
C GLU A 17 24.10 40.17 -18.80
N ARG A 18 24.59 40.36 -20.03
CA ARG A 18 24.14 41.49 -20.88
C ARG A 18 22.77 41.24 -21.46
N HIS A 19 21.90 42.24 -21.41
CA HIS A 19 20.55 42.18 -21.98
C HIS A 19 20.56 42.00 -23.51
N GLU A 20 21.52 42.62 -24.20
CA GLU A 20 21.66 42.56 -25.67
C GLU A 20 22.29 41.24 -26.17
N SER A 21 22.76 40.40 -25.25
CA SER A 21 23.47 39.18 -25.64
C SER A 21 22.51 38.11 -26.16
N ALA A 22 22.77 37.61 -27.37
CA ALA A 22 22.00 36.50 -27.96
C ALA A 22 22.10 35.19 -27.16
N THR A 23 23.14 35.05 -26.31
CA THR A 23 23.38 33.90 -25.44
C THR A 23 22.78 34.03 -24.04
N ASN A 24 22.26 35.21 -23.67
CA ASN A 24 21.53 35.39 -22.42
C ASN A 24 20.04 35.03 -22.63
N ARG A 25 19.71 33.74 -22.53
CA ARG A 25 18.35 33.23 -22.73
C ARG A 25 17.87 32.49 -21.49
N LEU A 26 16.77 32.95 -20.91
CA LEU A 26 16.15 32.33 -19.74
C LEU A 26 15.75 30.86 -19.98
N SER A 27 15.33 30.53 -21.20
CA SER A 27 14.96 29.17 -21.59
C SER A 27 16.14 28.25 -21.92
N LYS A 28 17.38 28.76 -21.83
CA LYS A 28 18.61 28.03 -22.13
C LYS A 28 19.64 28.11 -21.00
N PRO A 29 19.29 27.68 -19.77
CA PRO A 29 20.22 27.67 -18.65
C PRO A 29 21.44 26.77 -18.90
N GLU A 30 21.26 25.71 -19.70
CA GLU A 30 22.34 24.79 -20.08
C GLU A 30 23.54 25.51 -20.74
N TRP A 31 23.33 26.66 -21.37
CA TRP A 31 24.41 27.38 -22.08
C TRP A 31 25.46 27.95 -21.13
N TYR A 32 25.05 28.61 -20.06
CA TYR A 32 26.02 29.16 -19.11
C TYR A 32 26.57 28.09 -18.17
N LEU A 33 25.79 27.06 -17.84
CA LEU A 33 26.25 25.92 -17.04
C LEU A 33 27.31 25.11 -17.79
N THR A 34 27.06 24.78 -19.06
CA THR A 34 28.04 24.11 -19.92
C THR A 34 29.29 24.97 -20.09
N HIS A 35 29.13 26.29 -20.27
CA HIS A 35 30.28 27.19 -20.36
C HIS A 35 31.16 27.14 -19.10
N VAL A 36 30.58 27.08 -17.90
CA VAL A 36 31.36 26.94 -16.64
C VAL A 36 32.19 25.65 -16.64
N HIS A 37 31.58 24.53 -17.02
CA HIS A 37 32.26 23.24 -17.10
C HIS A 37 33.38 23.25 -18.15
N GLU A 38 33.09 23.74 -19.36
CA GLU A 38 34.04 23.86 -20.46
C GLU A 38 35.23 24.76 -20.11
N GLN A 39 34.99 25.94 -19.51
CA GLN A 39 36.09 26.84 -19.12
C GLN A 39 36.97 26.21 -18.04
N THR A 40 36.39 25.43 -17.14
CA THR A 40 37.16 24.73 -16.11
C THR A 40 38.06 23.66 -16.75
N ASN A 41 37.52 22.85 -17.66
CA ASN A 41 38.23 21.77 -18.32
C ASN A 41 39.28 22.26 -19.33
N ALA A 42 38.99 23.35 -20.06
CA ALA A 42 39.93 23.95 -21.01
C ALA A 42 41.24 24.42 -20.33
N HIS A 43 41.20 24.68 -19.02
CA HIS A 43 42.33 25.19 -18.26
C HIS A 43 42.98 24.17 -17.32
N THR A 44 42.45 22.95 -17.21
CA THR A 44 42.93 21.89 -16.31
C THR A 44 44.45 21.72 -16.36
N ARG A 45 45.05 21.63 -17.55
CA ARG A 45 46.51 21.44 -17.67
C ARG A 45 47.30 22.59 -17.07
N PHE A 46 46.92 23.84 -17.36
CA PHE A 46 47.60 25.02 -16.82
C PHE A 46 47.46 25.08 -15.29
N LEU A 47 46.24 24.87 -14.78
CA LEU A 47 45.94 24.87 -13.35
C LEU A 47 46.76 23.81 -12.62
N ALA A 48 46.73 22.57 -13.10
CA ALA A 48 47.40 21.42 -12.46
C ALA A 48 48.92 21.54 -12.45
N HIS A 49 49.55 22.06 -13.52
CA HIS A 49 51.01 22.08 -13.63
C HIS A 49 51.65 23.39 -13.15
N SER A 50 50.92 24.50 -13.17
CA SER A 50 51.48 25.83 -12.88
C SER A 50 51.02 26.37 -11.53
N LEU A 51 49.72 26.27 -11.24
CA LEU A 51 49.13 26.92 -10.06
C LEU A 51 49.00 25.99 -8.87
N THR A 52 48.51 24.76 -9.06
CA THR A 52 48.35 23.78 -7.99
C THR A 52 49.66 23.52 -7.22
N PRO A 53 50.84 23.36 -7.86
CA PRO A 53 52.10 23.17 -7.13
C PRO A 53 52.51 24.40 -6.31
N GLU A 54 52.23 25.60 -6.82
CA GLU A 54 52.52 26.86 -6.12
C GLU A 54 51.61 27.03 -4.90
N LEU A 55 50.30 26.80 -5.07
CA LEU A 55 49.34 26.80 -3.97
C LEU A 55 49.69 25.73 -2.93
N HIS A 56 50.15 24.56 -3.37
CA HIS A 56 50.57 23.49 -2.46
C HIS A 56 51.80 23.85 -1.64
N ARG A 57 52.72 24.67 -2.17
CA ARG A 57 53.88 25.18 -1.41
C ARG A 57 53.43 26.07 -0.24
N HIS A 58 52.33 26.79 -0.41
CA HIS A 58 51.71 27.66 0.59
C HIS A 58 50.48 27.02 1.25
N ARG A 59 50.38 25.69 1.29
CA ARG A 59 49.19 24.97 1.80
C ARG A 59 48.82 25.28 3.26
N GLU A 60 49.75 25.81 4.05
CA GLU A 60 49.48 26.24 5.43
C GLU A 60 48.74 27.58 5.48
N GLU A 61 48.83 28.37 4.41
CA GLU A 61 48.21 29.69 4.28
C GLU A 61 46.90 29.64 3.46
N VAL A 62 46.67 28.57 2.67
CA VAL A 62 45.48 28.42 1.81
C VAL A 62 44.61 27.24 2.22
N HIS A 63 43.30 27.49 2.33
CA HIS A 63 42.29 26.47 2.65
C HIS A 63 42.23 25.32 1.61
N CYS A 64 42.52 25.63 0.34
CA CYS A 64 42.49 24.67 -0.75
C CYS A 64 43.65 24.97 -1.68
N TRP A 65 44.44 23.95 -1.96
CA TRP A 65 45.59 24.05 -2.87
C TRP A 65 45.28 23.53 -4.28
N ASP A 66 44.06 23.04 -4.53
CA ASP A 66 43.63 22.64 -5.86
C ASP A 66 43.15 23.85 -6.66
N ALA A 67 43.95 24.29 -7.63
CA ALA A 67 43.64 25.44 -8.46
C ALA A 67 42.40 25.23 -9.34
N GLN A 68 42.09 23.98 -9.75
CA GLN A 68 40.92 23.67 -10.56
C GLN A 68 39.63 23.83 -9.74
N ILE A 69 39.63 23.35 -8.50
CA ILE A 69 38.53 23.55 -7.55
C ILE A 69 38.31 25.03 -7.26
N LEU A 70 39.38 25.80 -7.02
CA LEU A 70 39.28 27.24 -6.76
C LEU A 70 38.76 28.03 -7.98
N LEU A 71 39.14 27.63 -9.19
CA LEU A 71 38.62 28.22 -10.42
C LEU A 71 37.13 27.91 -10.58
N LEU A 72 36.76 26.62 -10.49
CA LEU A 72 35.38 26.18 -10.59
C LEU A 72 34.48 26.90 -9.57
N ARG A 73 34.92 27.01 -8.32
CA ARG A 73 34.22 27.76 -7.26
C ARG A 73 33.88 29.19 -7.67
N GLY A 74 34.83 29.88 -8.33
CA GLY A 74 34.61 31.26 -8.80
C GLY A 74 33.56 31.33 -9.91
N LEU A 75 33.56 30.35 -10.82
CA LEU A 75 32.59 30.24 -11.91
C LEU A 75 31.20 29.79 -11.44
N VAL A 76 31.12 28.86 -10.48
CA VAL A 76 29.87 28.47 -9.81
C VAL A 76 29.23 29.68 -9.12
N LYS A 77 30.03 30.51 -8.42
CA LYS A 77 29.53 31.77 -7.85
C LYS A 77 28.97 32.74 -8.91
N ALA A 78 29.51 32.73 -10.12
CA ALA A 78 28.98 33.53 -11.23
C ALA A 78 27.65 32.95 -11.75
N ALA A 79 27.57 31.64 -11.93
CA ALA A 79 26.34 30.94 -12.31
C ALA A 79 25.24 31.13 -11.26
N SER A 80 25.53 30.98 -9.96
CA SER A 80 24.57 31.22 -8.88
C SER A 80 24.07 32.66 -8.88
N ARG A 81 24.94 33.66 -9.10
CA ARG A 81 24.52 35.06 -9.23
C ARG A 81 23.55 35.25 -10.41
N LYS A 82 23.83 34.64 -11.57
CA LYS A 82 22.94 34.69 -12.73
C LYS A 82 21.58 34.06 -12.43
N LEU A 83 21.59 32.87 -11.82
CA LEU A 83 20.37 32.20 -11.37
C LEU A 83 19.55 33.07 -10.41
N THR A 84 20.19 33.72 -9.44
CA THR A 84 19.50 34.64 -8.52
C THR A 84 18.82 35.80 -9.26
N GLN A 85 19.45 36.34 -10.32
CA GLN A 85 18.87 37.41 -11.13
C GLN A 85 17.65 36.94 -11.94
N ASP A 86 17.70 35.70 -12.44
CA ASP A 86 16.64 35.09 -13.23
C ASP A 86 15.46 34.57 -12.39
N LEU A 87 15.72 34.28 -11.12
CA LEU A 87 14.80 33.60 -10.21
C LEU A 87 13.40 34.23 -10.16
N PRO A 88 13.22 35.57 -10.04
CA PRO A 88 11.88 36.16 -10.03
C PRO A 88 11.06 35.85 -11.28
N THR A 89 11.70 35.80 -12.46
CA THR A 89 11.03 35.43 -13.71
C THR A 89 10.79 33.93 -13.79
N LEU A 90 11.73 33.10 -13.34
CA LEU A 90 11.54 31.64 -13.29
C LEU A 90 10.34 31.25 -12.42
N LEU A 91 10.18 31.88 -11.25
CA LEU A 91 9.07 31.63 -10.34
C LEU A 91 7.69 31.95 -10.94
N ALA A 92 7.63 32.82 -11.96
CA ALA A 92 6.39 33.13 -12.67
C ALA A 92 6.02 32.06 -13.73
N TYR A 93 6.95 31.19 -14.12
CA TYR A 93 6.78 30.23 -15.21
C TYR A 93 7.27 28.83 -14.80
N SER A 94 6.38 28.03 -14.20
CA SER A 94 6.65 26.67 -13.71
C SER A 94 7.42 25.78 -14.70
N PRO A 95 7.08 25.70 -16.02
CA PRO A 95 7.85 24.88 -16.95
C PRO A 95 9.32 25.31 -17.12
N LEU A 96 9.59 26.62 -17.09
CA LEU A 96 10.97 27.14 -17.17
C LEU A 96 11.73 26.87 -15.88
N LEU A 97 11.06 26.97 -14.72
CA LEU A 97 11.63 26.62 -13.43
C LEU A 97 12.05 25.15 -13.40
N CYS A 98 11.18 24.22 -13.80
CA CYS A 98 11.49 22.80 -13.85
C CYS A 98 12.68 22.49 -14.77
N HIS A 99 12.66 23.01 -16.01
CA HIS A 99 13.78 22.85 -16.95
C HIS A 99 15.10 23.37 -16.35
N THR A 100 15.06 24.55 -15.73
CA THR A 100 16.27 25.12 -15.11
C THR A 100 16.78 24.28 -13.94
N LEU A 101 15.89 23.74 -13.12
CA LEU A 101 16.26 22.83 -12.03
C LEU A 101 16.90 21.55 -12.57
N ASP A 102 16.36 20.95 -13.63
CA ASP A 102 16.90 19.75 -14.25
C ASP A 102 18.33 19.98 -14.76
N GLU A 103 18.54 21.09 -15.48
CA GLU A 103 19.87 21.46 -16.00
C GLU A 103 20.87 21.79 -14.87
N VAL A 104 20.41 22.41 -13.78
CA VAL A 104 21.25 22.67 -12.60
C VAL A 104 21.63 21.36 -11.90
N LEU A 105 20.69 20.44 -11.69
CA LEU A 105 20.98 19.15 -11.06
C LEU A 105 21.97 18.33 -11.90
N LEU A 106 21.79 18.32 -13.23
CA LEU A 106 22.73 17.68 -14.15
C LEU A 106 24.12 18.32 -14.08
N PHE A 107 24.20 19.66 -14.07
CA PHE A 107 25.45 20.38 -13.93
C PHE A 107 26.17 20.03 -12.61
N GLU A 108 25.43 19.99 -11.49
CA GLU A 108 25.99 19.63 -10.17
C GLU A 108 26.54 18.20 -10.15
N GLN A 109 25.83 17.25 -10.76
CA GLN A 109 26.32 15.87 -10.89
C GLN A 109 27.62 15.82 -11.69
N ASN A 110 27.67 16.51 -12.84
CA ASN A 110 28.85 16.52 -13.71
C ASN A 110 30.08 17.11 -13.01
N ILE A 111 29.94 18.23 -12.26
CA ILE A 111 31.10 18.81 -11.56
C ILE A 111 31.55 17.99 -10.35
N ASP A 112 30.64 17.22 -9.75
CA ASP A 112 30.98 16.30 -8.66
C ASP A 112 31.74 15.09 -9.20
N GLU A 113 31.28 14.49 -10.30
CA GLU A 113 31.90 13.31 -10.92
C GLU A 113 33.23 13.64 -11.61
N ASP A 114 33.28 14.70 -12.41
CA ASP A 114 34.47 15.01 -13.24
C ASP A 114 35.59 15.70 -12.45
N ILE A 115 35.23 16.51 -11.44
CA ILE A 115 36.16 17.45 -10.78
C ILE A 115 36.24 17.18 -9.27
N GLY A 116 35.26 16.48 -8.68
CA GLY A 116 35.23 16.24 -7.24
C GLY A 116 34.80 17.46 -6.42
N TYR A 117 34.04 18.40 -7.01
CA TYR A 117 33.60 19.61 -6.29
C TYR A 117 32.75 19.27 -5.06
N GLY A 118 31.99 18.18 -5.11
CA GLY A 118 31.04 17.80 -4.07
C GLY A 118 31.65 17.47 -2.71
N SER A 119 32.88 16.95 -2.66
CA SER A 119 33.56 16.73 -1.37
C SER A 119 33.85 18.04 -0.66
N TRP A 120 34.16 19.10 -1.42
CA TRP A 120 34.42 20.44 -0.88
C TRP A 120 33.13 21.13 -0.46
N ALA A 121 32.09 21.05 -1.28
CA ALA A 121 30.77 21.60 -0.97
C ALA A 121 30.15 20.93 0.27
N SER A 122 30.41 19.64 0.51
CA SER A 122 29.96 18.93 1.71
C SER A 122 30.77 19.29 2.96
N ALA A 123 32.04 19.65 2.82
CA ALA A 123 32.90 20.04 3.93
C ALA A 123 32.66 21.50 4.39
N ASP A 124 32.51 22.43 3.44
CA ASP A 124 32.20 23.84 3.72
C ASP A 124 31.34 24.44 2.60
N ARG A 125 30.01 24.31 2.75
CA ARG A 125 29.02 24.83 1.80
C ARG A 125 29.07 26.35 1.64
N ARG A 126 29.55 27.08 2.66
CA ARG A 126 29.68 28.55 2.60
C ARG A 126 30.86 28.96 1.74
N ALA A 127 31.99 28.29 1.87
CA ALA A 127 33.14 28.53 1.02
C ALA A 127 32.89 28.02 -0.41
N TYR A 128 32.26 26.85 -0.55
CA TYR A 128 32.00 26.15 -1.81
C TYR A 128 30.48 26.03 -2.06
N PRO A 129 29.83 27.14 -2.47
CA PRO A 129 28.41 27.13 -2.73
C PRO A 129 28.08 26.28 -3.95
N ARG A 130 26.84 25.84 -4.04
CA ARG A 130 26.25 25.19 -5.21
C ARG A 130 25.24 26.10 -5.90
N CYS A 131 24.96 25.85 -7.16
CA CYS A 131 23.89 26.51 -7.90
C CYS A 131 22.50 26.12 -7.37
N ILE A 132 22.35 24.89 -6.87
CA ILE A 132 21.08 24.42 -6.27
C ILE A 132 20.66 25.26 -5.04
N ASP A 133 21.63 25.85 -4.33
CA ASP A 133 21.37 26.66 -3.12
C ASP A 133 20.52 27.91 -3.41
N VAL A 134 20.51 28.38 -4.66
CA VAL A 134 19.65 29.49 -5.10
C VAL A 134 18.17 29.13 -4.95
N PHE A 135 17.82 27.88 -5.21
CA PHE A 135 16.44 27.36 -5.14
C PHE A 135 16.00 27.01 -3.71
N THR A 136 16.92 27.03 -2.75
CA THR A 136 16.64 26.86 -1.32
C THR A 136 16.94 28.13 -0.51
N SER A 137 17.13 29.27 -1.19
CA SER A 137 17.57 30.52 -0.57
C SER A 137 16.55 31.12 0.41
N ASN A 138 15.26 30.85 0.20
CA ASN A 138 14.19 31.19 1.13
C ASN A 138 13.01 30.22 0.95
N SER A 139 12.06 30.27 1.88
CA SER A 139 10.89 29.39 1.88
C SER A 139 10.00 29.53 0.65
N ASP A 140 9.76 30.75 0.15
CA ASP A 140 8.86 30.95 -1.00
C ASP A 140 9.41 30.31 -2.28
N VAL A 141 10.73 30.38 -2.48
CA VAL A 141 11.41 29.75 -3.62
C VAL A 141 11.35 28.24 -3.50
N LEU A 142 11.67 27.69 -2.32
CA LEU A 142 11.58 26.25 -2.06
C LEU A 142 10.16 25.74 -2.24
N PHE A 143 9.15 26.50 -1.80
CA PHE A 143 7.75 26.14 -1.93
C PHE A 143 7.29 26.16 -3.39
N ALA A 144 7.78 27.13 -4.19
CA ALA A 144 7.50 27.17 -5.62
C ALA A 144 8.12 25.98 -6.36
N TRP A 145 9.38 25.62 -6.06
CA TRP A 145 10.01 24.39 -6.55
C TRP A 145 9.17 23.17 -6.16
N THR A 146 8.88 23.01 -4.86
CA THR A 146 8.11 21.87 -4.34
C THR A 146 6.74 21.76 -5.01
N SER A 147 6.03 22.88 -5.21
CA SER A 147 4.74 22.90 -5.91
C SER A 147 4.85 22.47 -7.37
N ALA A 148 5.89 22.92 -8.08
CA ALA A 148 6.12 22.56 -9.47
C ALA A 148 6.40 21.05 -9.62
N ASP A 149 7.16 20.47 -8.69
CA ASP A 149 7.44 19.03 -8.66
C ASP A 149 6.20 18.20 -8.28
N VAL A 150 5.35 18.68 -7.37
CA VAL A 150 4.05 18.04 -7.08
C VAL A 150 3.17 17.98 -8.33
N GLU A 151 3.07 19.09 -9.06
CA GLU A 151 2.29 19.15 -10.31
C GLU A 151 2.88 18.22 -11.38
N TYR A 152 4.21 18.23 -11.54
CA TYR A 152 4.92 17.33 -12.46
C TYR A 152 4.65 15.86 -12.11
N ALA A 153 4.85 15.48 -10.85
CA ALA A 153 4.68 14.11 -10.38
C ALA A 153 3.25 13.59 -10.60
N HIS A 154 2.24 14.43 -10.29
CA HIS A 154 0.85 14.09 -10.55
C HIS A 154 0.57 13.93 -12.05
N ARG A 155 1.11 14.82 -12.89
CA ARG A 155 0.93 14.73 -14.35
C ARG A 155 1.56 13.46 -14.92
N VAL A 156 2.78 13.10 -14.51
CA VAL A 156 3.48 11.89 -14.99
C VAL A 156 2.76 10.62 -14.51
N LEU A 157 2.33 10.58 -13.25
CA LEU A 157 1.56 9.45 -12.73
C LEU A 157 0.23 9.30 -13.50
N SER A 158 -0.52 10.38 -13.65
CA SER A 158 -1.78 10.36 -14.42
C SER A 158 -1.55 9.92 -15.86
N ALA A 159 -0.55 10.45 -16.57
CA ALA A 159 -0.24 10.04 -17.95
C ALA A 159 0.14 8.56 -18.07
N THR A 160 0.88 8.04 -17.08
CA THR A 160 1.26 6.61 -17.02
C THR A 160 0.03 5.72 -16.87
N LEU A 161 -0.99 6.19 -16.16
CA LEU A 161 -2.25 5.47 -15.90
C LEU A 161 -3.33 5.72 -16.97
N GLU A 162 -3.42 6.91 -17.56
CA GLU A 162 -4.45 7.35 -18.53
C GLU A 162 -4.25 6.82 -19.95
N THR A 163 -3.18 6.03 -20.19
CA THR A 163 -3.04 5.22 -21.43
C THR A 163 -4.26 4.28 -21.65
N GLU A 164 -5.16 4.19 -20.65
CA GLU A 164 -6.46 3.52 -20.61
C GLU A 164 -7.58 4.06 -21.55
N SER A 165 -7.51 5.23 -22.20
CA SER A 165 -8.72 5.85 -22.79
C SER A 165 -9.01 5.76 -24.32
N SER A 166 -8.07 5.45 -25.24
CA SER A 166 -8.40 5.21 -26.68
C SER A 166 -7.72 3.98 -27.36
N GLY A 167 -8.51 3.03 -27.90
CA GLY A 167 -8.05 1.85 -28.70
C GLY A 167 -7.72 0.51 -27.98
N ASP A 168 -7.73 -0.62 -28.70
CA ASP A 168 -7.57 -2.01 -28.19
C ASP A 168 -6.17 -2.39 -27.62
N LYS A 169 -5.20 -1.47 -27.59
CA LYS A 169 -3.82 -1.70 -27.09
C LYS A 169 -3.60 -1.19 -25.65
N LYS A 170 -4.61 -1.31 -24.79
CA LYS A 170 -4.82 -0.42 -23.62
C LYS A 170 -4.26 -0.83 -22.26
N ASN A 171 -3.93 -2.11 -22.04
CA ASN A 171 -3.59 -2.60 -20.69
C ASN A 171 -2.12 -3.01 -20.52
N LEU A 172 -1.22 -2.69 -21.46
CA LEU A 172 0.19 -3.10 -21.39
C LEU A 172 0.88 -2.72 -20.07
N VAL A 173 0.50 -1.58 -19.49
CA VAL A 173 1.12 -1.08 -18.24
C VAL A 173 0.71 -1.90 -17.01
N TRP A 174 -0.44 -2.57 -17.07
CA TRP A 174 -1.00 -3.47 -16.06
C TRP A 174 -0.90 -4.96 -16.46
N GLN A 175 -0.12 -5.28 -17.50
CA GLN A 175 0.12 -6.64 -17.95
C GLN A 175 1.55 -7.04 -17.61
N LEU A 176 1.72 -8.28 -17.13
CA LEU A 176 3.03 -8.88 -16.97
C LEU A 176 3.53 -9.34 -18.35
N GLU A 177 4.84 -9.27 -18.57
CA GLU A 177 5.44 -9.76 -19.81
C GLU A 177 5.36 -11.30 -19.87
N ASP A 178 4.91 -11.85 -21.01
CA ASP A 178 4.53 -13.28 -21.14
C ASP A 178 5.71 -14.27 -21.08
N ASP A 179 6.97 -13.80 -21.15
CA ASP A 179 8.19 -14.64 -21.24
C ASP A 179 8.80 -15.03 -19.86
N ALA A 180 8.17 -14.65 -18.76
CA ALA A 180 8.63 -14.87 -17.40
C ALA A 180 8.39 -16.32 -16.92
N THR A 181 9.41 -17.16 -16.91
CA THR A 181 9.32 -18.54 -16.42
C THR A 181 10.10 -18.85 -15.15
N THR A 182 10.79 -17.92 -14.46
CA THR A 182 11.61 -18.39 -13.30
C THR A 182 12.06 -17.44 -12.18
N SER A 183 11.60 -16.18 -12.03
CA SER A 183 12.01 -15.36 -10.85
C SER A 183 10.89 -14.54 -10.23
N GLU A 184 10.87 -14.40 -8.90
CA GLU A 184 9.93 -13.51 -8.17
C GLU A 184 10.05 -12.03 -8.59
N GLN A 185 11.20 -11.64 -9.16
CA GLN A 185 11.41 -10.33 -9.80
C GLN A 185 10.56 -10.14 -11.07
N GLU A 186 9.99 -11.20 -11.65
CA GLU A 186 9.21 -11.14 -12.89
C GLU A 186 7.72 -10.82 -12.67
N LEU A 187 7.21 -10.90 -11.43
CA LEU A 187 5.80 -10.60 -11.13
C LEU A 187 5.53 -9.11 -10.87
N VAL A 188 6.46 -8.24 -11.25
CA VAL A 188 6.36 -6.79 -11.07
C VAL A 188 5.78 -6.14 -12.34
N PRO A 189 4.59 -5.52 -12.27
CA PRO A 189 4.01 -4.89 -13.44
C PRO A 189 4.75 -3.60 -13.85
N PRO A 190 4.76 -3.25 -15.15
CA PRO A 190 5.40 -2.03 -15.66
C PRO A 190 4.92 -0.76 -14.96
N VAL A 191 3.67 -0.69 -14.52
CA VAL A 191 3.14 0.45 -13.74
C VAL A 191 3.94 0.70 -12.47
N ALA A 192 4.32 -0.35 -11.75
CA ALA A 192 5.03 -0.26 -10.49
C ALA A 192 6.49 0.14 -10.74
N GLN A 193 7.11 -0.42 -11.77
CA GLN A 193 8.47 -0.05 -12.19
C GLN A 193 8.56 1.43 -12.58
N ARG A 194 7.63 1.90 -13.43
CA ARG A 194 7.57 3.32 -13.84
C ARG A 194 7.30 4.24 -12.66
N PHE A 195 6.47 3.80 -11.71
CA PHE A 195 6.19 4.57 -10.50
C PHE A 195 7.42 4.67 -9.57
N VAL A 196 8.13 3.56 -9.37
CA VAL A 196 9.40 3.56 -8.61
C VAL A 196 10.44 4.45 -9.30
N ALA A 197 10.58 4.36 -10.63
CA ALA A 197 11.49 5.21 -11.39
C ALA A 197 11.15 6.71 -11.25
N LEU A 198 9.86 7.06 -11.18
CA LEU A 198 9.43 8.43 -10.89
C LEU A 198 9.83 8.85 -9.47
N LEU A 199 9.65 7.98 -8.46
CA LEU A 199 10.10 8.27 -7.10
C LEU A 199 11.62 8.45 -7.03
N ASP A 200 12.40 7.60 -7.71
CA ASP A 200 13.86 7.71 -7.80
C ASP A 200 14.29 9.03 -8.43
N PHE A 201 13.67 9.40 -9.56
CA PHE A 201 13.91 10.68 -10.22
C PHE A 201 13.65 11.86 -9.26
N LEU A 202 12.51 11.86 -8.56
CA LEU A 202 12.19 12.91 -7.59
C LEU A 202 13.12 12.90 -6.38
N SER A 203 13.67 11.73 -6.00
CA SER A 203 14.65 11.65 -4.93
C SER A 203 15.93 12.40 -5.25
N GLN A 204 16.40 12.37 -6.51
CA GLN A 204 17.59 13.11 -6.92
C GLN A 204 17.45 14.63 -6.69
N ARG A 205 16.22 15.15 -6.71
CA ARG A 205 15.94 16.59 -6.60
C ARG A 205 16.25 17.15 -5.22
N PHE A 206 15.96 16.40 -4.15
CA PHE A 206 16.21 16.88 -2.79
C PHE A 206 17.59 16.48 -2.25
N MET A 207 18.26 15.49 -2.85
CA MET A 207 19.54 14.96 -2.36
C MET A 207 20.63 16.02 -2.19
N LEU A 208 20.68 17.01 -3.10
CA LEU A 208 21.69 18.07 -3.07
C LEU A 208 21.33 19.28 -2.20
N MET A 209 20.13 19.34 -1.62
CA MET A 209 19.73 20.43 -0.72
C MET A 209 20.64 20.45 0.52
N GLU A 210 21.01 21.64 1.00
CA GLU A 210 21.95 21.78 2.12
C GLU A 210 21.39 21.23 3.45
N THR A 211 20.16 21.62 3.80
CA THR A 211 19.60 21.34 5.13
C THR A 211 18.64 20.15 5.13
N GLU A 212 18.64 19.40 6.22
CA GLU A 212 17.75 18.24 6.37
C GLU A 212 16.29 18.65 6.47
N GLU A 213 15.99 19.83 7.02
CA GLU A 213 14.62 20.31 7.10
C GLU A 213 14.02 20.52 5.72
N HIS A 214 14.80 21.02 4.74
CA HIS A 214 14.34 21.16 3.36
C HIS A 214 14.13 19.79 2.69
N ARG A 215 15.06 18.84 2.90
CA ARG A 215 14.94 17.47 2.39
C ARG A 215 13.70 16.77 2.95
N TYR A 216 13.46 16.89 4.25
CA TYR A 216 12.31 16.28 4.90
C TYR A 216 11.00 16.90 4.41
N LEU A 217 10.95 18.23 4.32
CA LEU A 217 9.80 18.93 3.74
C LEU A 217 9.50 18.42 2.33
N TYR A 218 10.53 18.26 1.49
CA TYR A 218 10.35 17.76 0.13
C TYR A 218 9.70 16.37 0.12
N VAL A 219 10.23 15.42 0.91
CA VAL A 219 9.66 14.07 1.02
C VAL A 219 8.20 14.12 1.48
N MET A 220 7.90 14.96 2.48
CA MET A 220 6.54 15.13 2.99
C MET A 220 5.55 15.70 1.96
N GLN A 221 6.00 16.62 1.11
CA GLN A 221 5.11 17.34 0.19
C GLN A 221 5.05 16.71 -1.20
N VAL A 222 6.08 15.96 -1.60
CA VAL A 222 6.19 15.36 -2.93
C VAL A 222 5.98 13.84 -2.86
N HIS A 223 6.86 13.12 -2.15
CA HIS A 223 6.84 11.65 -2.12
C HIS A 223 5.59 11.10 -1.42
N LEU A 224 5.26 11.55 -0.20
CA LEU A 224 4.13 11.00 0.55
C LEU A 224 2.77 11.22 -0.16
N PRO A 225 2.46 12.42 -0.69
CA PRO A 225 1.21 12.64 -1.44
C PRO A 225 1.18 11.85 -2.75
N LEU A 226 2.33 11.67 -3.41
CA LEU A 226 2.44 10.85 -4.61
C LEU A 226 2.17 9.36 -4.32
N LEU A 227 2.74 8.81 -3.24
CA LEU A 227 2.47 7.45 -2.75
C LEU A 227 0.99 7.25 -2.44
N ARG A 228 0.39 8.20 -1.71
CA ARG A 228 -1.05 8.17 -1.41
C ARG A 228 -1.88 8.18 -2.70
N ARG A 229 -1.49 8.99 -3.68
CA ARG A 229 -2.19 9.07 -4.98
C ARG A 229 -2.10 7.75 -5.74
N PHE A 230 -0.94 7.11 -5.77
CA PHE A 230 -0.77 5.79 -6.37
C PHE A 230 -1.66 4.73 -5.68
N GLY A 231 -1.66 4.70 -4.34
CA GLY A 231 -2.55 3.83 -3.56
C GLY A 231 -4.03 4.04 -3.90
N GLN A 232 -4.49 5.30 -3.98
CA GLN A 232 -5.87 5.62 -4.38
C GLN A 232 -6.24 5.11 -5.78
N GLN A 233 -5.31 5.17 -6.73
CA GLN A 233 -5.55 4.69 -8.09
C GLN A 233 -5.61 3.16 -8.14
N CYS A 234 -4.71 2.48 -7.42
CA CYS A 234 -4.75 1.03 -7.27
C CYS A 234 -6.04 0.57 -6.58
N ASP A 235 -6.48 1.28 -5.54
CA ASP A 235 -7.73 1.01 -4.84
C ASP A 235 -8.94 1.18 -5.76
N ALA A 236 -9.05 2.31 -6.46
CA ALA A 236 -10.13 2.57 -7.41
C ALA A 236 -10.19 1.50 -8.51
N ARG A 237 -9.04 1.09 -9.06
CA ARG A 237 -8.94 0.02 -10.05
C ARG A 237 -9.32 -1.34 -9.45
N GLY A 238 -8.78 -1.68 -8.29
CA GLY A 238 -9.05 -2.93 -7.57
C GLY A 238 -10.54 -3.10 -7.26
N ARG A 239 -11.20 -2.06 -6.73
CA ARG A 239 -12.65 -2.09 -6.47
C ARG A 239 -13.48 -2.30 -7.75
N ARG A 240 -13.09 -1.69 -8.87
CA ARG A 240 -13.76 -1.93 -10.17
C ARG A 240 -13.60 -3.38 -10.62
N LEU A 241 -12.41 -3.96 -10.46
CA LEU A 241 -12.14 -5.36 -10.79
C LEU A 241 -12.95 -6.31 -9.89
N VAL A 242 -12.98 -6.07 -8.57
CA VAL A 242 -13.80 -6.84 -7.63
C VAL A 242 -15.29 -6.78 -8.00
N ASN A 243 -15.79 -5.62 -8.41
CA ASN A 243 -17.17 -5.48 -8.90
C ASN A 243 -17.42 -6.18 -10.25
N ALA A 244 -16.39 -6.43 -11.05
CA ALA A 244 -16.48 -7.22 -12.28
C ALA A 244 -16.44 -8.73 -11.97
N LEU A 245 -15.75 -9.14 -10.91
CA LEU A 245 -15.70 -10.54 -10.45
C LEU A 245 -17.08 -11.07 -10.05
N THR A 246 -17.93 -10.23 -9.45
CA THR A 246 -19.32 -10.61 -9.13
C THR A 246 -20.17 -10.88 -10.38
N LYS A 247 -19.70 -10.46 -11.56
CA LYS A 247 -20.32 -10.72 -12.87
C LYS A 247 -19.67 -11.87 -13.64
N ASN A 248 -18.81 -12.67 -13.00
CA ASN A 248 -18.12 -13.84 -13.54
C ASN A 248 -17.12 -13.59 -14.68
N THR A 249 -16.45 -12.44 -14.69
CA THR A 249 -15.38 -12.17 -15.66
C THR A 249 -14.04 -12.80 -15.21
N GLN A 250 -13.68 -13.96 -15.77
CA GLN A 250 -12.45 -14.69 -15.39
C GLN A 250 -11.15 -13.87 -15.57
N SER A 251 -11.07 -13.00 -16.59
CA SER A 251 -9.88 -12.17 -16.83
C SER A 251 -9.61 -11.13 -15.73
N SER A 252 -10.63 -10.76 -14.95
CA SER A 252 -10.50 -9.73 -13.91
C SER A 252 -9.69 -10.23 -12.69
N TRP A 253 -9.56 -11.54 -12.48
CA TRP A 253 -8.71 -12.09 -11.42
C TRP A 253 -7.23 -11.85 -11.69
N GLY A 254 -6.79 -12.10 -12.93
CA GLY A 254 -5.40 -11.86 -13.32
C GLY A 254 -5.00 -10.40 -13.12
N GLU A 255 -5.84 -9.47 -13.58
CA GLU A 255 -5.61 -8.04 -13.37
C GLU A 255 -5.63 -7.64 -11.89
N LEU A 256 -6.50 -8.24 -11.07
CA LEU A 256 -6.55 -7.98 -9.62
C LEU A 256 -5.25 -8.40 -8.95
N PHE A 257 -4.70 -9.56 -9.30
CA PHE A 257 -3.41 -10.02 -8.77
C PHE A 257 -2.26 -9.11 -9.20
N VAL A 258 -2.29 -8.60 -10.44
CA VAL A 258 -1.29 -7.62 -10.88
C VAL A 258 -1.36 -6.32 -10.08
N VAL A 259 -2.55 -5.82 -9.77
CA VAL A 259 -2.71 -4.63 -8.89
C VAL A 259 -2.13 -4.90 -7.50
N VAL A 260 -2.40 -6.08 -6.94
CA VAL A 260 -1.86 -6.51 -5.64
C VAL A 260 -0.33 -6.58 -5.66
N ASN A 261 0.26 -7.15 -6.72
CA ASN A 261 1.70 -7.19 -6.88
C ASN A 261 2.32 -5.79 -7.00
N ALA A 262 1.65 -4.87 -7.69
CA ALA A 262 2.11 -3.48 -7.80
C ALA A 262 2.20 -2.81 -6.42
N LEU A 263 1.17 -2.99 -5.60
CA LEU A 263 1.14 -2.49 -4.22
C LEU A 263 2.24 -3.11 -3.36
N GLN A 264 2.43 -4.43 -3.46
CA GLN A 264 3.45 -5.14 -2.69
C GLN A 264 4.86 -4.74 -3.10
N HIS A 265 5.12 -4.61 -4.40
CA HIS A 265 6.41 -4.19 -4.92
C HIS A 265 6.79 -2.80 -4.43
N VAL A 266 5.89 -1.81 -4.52
CA VAL A 266 6.15 -0.46 -4.01
C VAL A 266 6.40 -0.48 -2.51
N ALA A 267 5.63 -1.24 -1.74
CA ALA A 267 5.84 -1.38 -0.30
C ALA A 267 7.19 -2.01 0.06
N GLN A 268 7.65 -3.01 -0.70
CA GLN A 268 8.96 -3.63 -0.52
C GLN A 268 10.10 -2.66 -0.89
N THR A 269 9.97 -1.93 -2.00
CA THR A 269 10.95 -0.92 -2.40
C THR A 269 11.10 0.18 -1.34
N LEU A 270 9.99 0.66 -0.78
CA LEU A 270 10.03 1.63 0.33
C LEU A 270 10.70 1.05 1.58
N ALA A 271 10.46 -0.21 1.91
CA ALA A 271 11.14 -0.87 3.04
C ALA A 271 12.67 -0.97 2.83
N ILE A 272 13.13 -1.13 1.59
CA ILE A 272 14.56 -1.07 1.24
C ILE A 272 15.07 0.38 1.38
N TRP A 273 14.30 1.37 0.93
CA TRP A 273 14.66 2.78 1.05
C TRP A 273 14.84 3.22 2.49
N GLU A 274 13.98 2.75 3.41
CA GLU A 274 14.11 3.02 4.84
C GLU A 274 15.42 2.52 5.45
N GLN A 275 16.07 1.54 4.81
CA GLN A 275 17.37 1.01 5.23
C GLN A 275 18.55 1.74 4.58
N SER A 276 18.31 2.60 3.59
CA SER A 276 19.36 3.41 2.96
C SER A 276 19.89 4.48 3.91
N SER A 277 21.17 4.83 3.76
CA SER A 277 21.82 5.85 4.62
C SER A 277 21.09 7.18 4.59
N VAL A 278 20.63 7.61 3.41
CA VAL A 278 19.92 8.88 3.19
C VAL A 278 18.69 8.99 4.09
N PHE A 279 17.76 8.03 3.99
CA PHE A 279 16.51 8.09 4.73
C PHE A 279 16.70 7.74 6.21
N LEU A 280 17.66 6.88 6.57
CA LEU A 280 18.02 6.63 7.96
C LEU A 280 18.61 7.86 8.66
N GLU A 281 19.45 8.63 7.97
CA GLU A 281 20.03 9.86 8.53
C GLU A 281 18.96 10.94 8.67
N LEU A 282 18.12 11.08 7.64
CA LEU A 282 17.03 12.05 7.62
C LEU A 282 16.02 11.77 8.75
N SER A 283 15.60 10.51 8.93
CA SER A 283 14.70 10.11 10.02
C SER A 283 15.33 10.32 11.40
N ARG A 284 16.58 9.88 11.60
CA ARG A 284 17.30 10.04 12.88
C ARG A 284 17.46 11.49 13.28
N LYS A 285 17.79 12.38 12.34
CA LYS A 285 18.00 13.81 12.64
C LYS A 285 16.70 14.49 13.06
N VAL A 286 15.61 14.23 12.35
CA VAL A 286 14.31 14.82 12.70
C VAL A 286 13.77 14.25 14.01
N ALA A 287 13.93 12.94 14.26
CA ALA A 287 13.49 12.31 15.50
C ALA A 287 14.26 12.80 16.75
N ARG A 288 15.55 13.12 16.61
CA ARG A 288 16.42 13.52 17.74
C ARG A 288 16.42 15.01 18.04
N SER A 289 16.01 15.85 17.09
CA SER A 289 16.13 17.31 17.18
C SER A 289 14.75 17.96 17.20
N GLU A 290 14.33 18.40 18.39
CA GLU A 290 13.07 19.13 18.56
C GLU A 290 13.04 20.43 17.74
N THR A 291 14.19 21.10 17.60
CA THR A 291 14.30 22.32 16.78
C THR A 291 14.09 22.03 15.30
N THR A 292 14.68 20.95 14.78
CA THR A 292 14.50 20.49 13.39
C THR A 292 13.05 20.11 13.15
N ARG A 293 12.46 19.34 14.08
CA ARG A 293 11.03 18.98 14.06
C ARG A 293 10.14 20.23 13.99
N ALA A 294 10.30 21.18 14.90
CA ALA A 294 9.52 22.41 14.93
C ALA A 294 9.73 23.27 13.65
N GLN A 295 10.92 23.25 13.05
CA GLN A 295 11.20 23.95 11.80
C GLN A 295 10.47 23.30 10.62
N VAL A 296 10.56 21.98 10.49
CA VAL A 296 9.84 21.20 9.45
C VAL A 296 8.34 21.45 9.56
N LEU A 297 7.79 21.39 10.78
CA LEU A 297 6.39 21.69 11.06
C LEU A 297 6.00 23.10 10.60
N ARG A 298 6.79 24.12 10.99
CA ARG A 298 6.55 25.50 10.57
C ARG A 298 6.56 25.65 9.05
N MET A 299 7.52 25.02 8.37
CA MET A 299 7.59 25.06 6.91
C MET A 299 6.44 24.32 6.25
N HIS A 300 6.04 23.15 6.77
CA HIS A 300 4.88 22.41 6.29
C HIS A 300 3.61 23.26 6.36
N VAL A 301 3.35 23.88 7.52
CA VAL A 301 2.18 24.74 7.72
C VAL A 301 2.23 25.95 6.77
N ALA A 302 3.40 26.58 6.61
CA ALA A 302 3.57 27.72 5.71
C ALA A 302 3.34 27.34 4.23
N TYR A 303 3.92 26.23 3.79
CA TYR A 303 3.71 25.67 2.46
C TYR A 303 2.22 25.39 2.20
N SER A 304 1.58 24.64 3.11
CA SER A 304 0.16 24.27 2.99
C SER A 304 -0.74 25.50 2.92
N LYS A 305 -0.45 26.55 3.70
CA LYS A 305 -1.15 27.85 3.62
C LYS A 305 -0.98 28.50 2.24
N GLN A 306 0.22 28.50 1.68
CA GLN A 306 0.48 29.09 0.37
C GLN A 306 -0.27 28.34 -0.75
N VAL A 307 -0.27 27.00 -0.71
CA VAL A 307 -1.01 26.16 -1.67
C VAL A 307 -2.51 26.41 -1.54
N LEU A 308 -3.06 26.43 -0.33
CA LEU A 308 -4.49 26.69 -0.07
C LEU A 308 -4.91 28.10 -0.52
N ALA A 309 -4.04 29.11 -0.36
CA ALA A 309 -4.30 30.46 -0.83
C ALA A 309 -4.40 30.53 -2.37
N ARG A 310 -3.60 29.73 -3.08
CA ARG A 310 -3.64 29.63 -4.55
C ARG A 310 -4.87 28.87 -5.06
N ALA A 311 -5.37 27.89 -4.31
CA ALA A 311 -6.44 26.99 -4.78
C ALA A 311 -7.84 27.64 -4.88
N SER A 312 -8.11 28.77 -4.23
CA SER A 312 -9.33 29.58 -4.44
C SER A 312 -9.34 30.82 -3.54
N ALA A 313 -9.12 32.00 -4.14
CA ALA A 313 -9.42 33.29 -3.52
C ALA A 313 -10.94 33.57 -3.43
N ALA A 314 -11.78 32.75 -4.08
CA ALA A 314 -13.20 33.03 -4.29
C ALA A 314 -14.15 32.43 -3.23
N VAL A 315 -13.73 31.47 -2.39
CA VAL A 315 -14.67 30.73 -1.51
C VAL A 315 -14.55 31.07 -0.02
N LEU A 316 -13.51 31.77 0.46
CA LEU A 316 -13.16 31.65 1.89
C LEU A 316 -12.49 32.92 2.47
N ALA A 317 -13.29 33.96 2.72
CA ALA A 317 -12.88 35.19 3.41
C ALA A 317 -13.36 35.28 4.88
N THR A 318 -14.08 34.27 5.39
CA THR A 318 -14.58 34.27 6.78
C THR A 318 -13.52 33.74 7.76
N GLU A 319 -13.54 34.24 9.00
CA GLU A 319 -12.64 33.77 10.07
C GLU A 319 -12.83 32.27 10.39
N GLU A 320 -14.03 31.73 10.18
CA GLU A 320 -14.31 30.30 10.28
C GLU A 320 -13.54 29.49 9.24
N ALA A 321 -13.50 29.98 8.00
CA ALA A 321 -12.77 29.36 6.92
C ALA A 321 -11.25 29.41 7.14
N THR A 322 -10.73 30.43 7.85
CA THR A 322 -9.30 30.50 8.18
C THR A 322 -8.93 29.52 9.29
N ALA A 323 -9.76 29.36 10.33
CA ALA A 323 -9.55 28.38 11.39
C ALA A 323 -9.57 26.94 10.87
N VAL A 324 -10.54 26.61 9.99
CA VAL A 324 -10.62 25.30 9.33
C VAL A 324 -9.40 25.06 8.42
N ARG A 325 -8.95 26.08 7.66
CA ARG A 325 -7.70 25.98 6.89
C ARG A 325 -6.47 25.74 7.76
N GLN A 326 -6.36 26.42 8.90
CA GLN A 326 -5.24 26.21 9.83
C GLN A 326 -5.21 24.79 10.37
N ALA A 327 -6.37 24.23 10.69
CA ALA A 327 -6.49 22.85 11.13
C ALA A 327 -6.16 21.84 10.01
N LEU A 328 -6.62 22.09 8.78
CA LEU A 328 -6.28 21.29 7.59
C LEU A 328 -4.80 21.37 7.19
N ALA A 329 -4.11 22.45 7.56
CA ALA A 329 -2.69 22.65 7.30
C ALA A 329 -1.78 22.28 8.49
N GLY A 330 -2.37 21.85 9.61
CA GLY A 330 -1.66 21.56 10.86
C GLY A 330 -1.03 20.16 10.91
N PRO A 331 -0.46 19.75 12.06
CA PRO A 331 0.25 18.48 12.19
C PRO A 331 -0.55 17.23 11.81
N GLY A 332 -1.86 17.24 12.01
CA GLY A 332 -2.75 16.15 11.59
C GLY A 332 -2.75 15.90 10.07
N ALA A 333 -2.44 16.90 9.25
CA ALA A 333 -2.28 16.75 7.79
C ALA A 333 -1.13 15.82 7.40
N MET A 334 -0.12 15.74 8.26
CA MET A 334 1.05 14.88 8.05
C MET A 334 0.74 13.44 8.41
N ILE A 335 -0.12 13.21 9.41
CA ILE A 335 -0.60 11.88 9.81
C ILE A 335 -1.49 11.31 8.71
N GLY A 336 -2.41 12.10 8.17
CA GLY A 336 -3.24 11.68 7.05
C GLY A 336 -4.56 12.45 6.93
N PRO A 337 -5.34 12.18 5.87
CA PRO A 337 -6.57 12.91 5.58
C PRO A 337 -7.59 12.83 6.72
N THR A 338 -7.73 11.67 7.35
CA THR A 338 -8.66 11.45 8.47
C THR A 338 -8.28 12.31 9.68
N ALA A 339 -7.01 12.31 10.08
CA ALA A 339 -6.55 13.14 11.21
C ALA A 339 -6.68 14.64 10.90
N ALA A 340 -6.36 15.06 9.67
CA ALA A 340 -6.54 16.43 9.20
C ALA A 340 -8.01 16.88 9.24
N LEU A 341 -8.92 16.04 8.74
CA LEU A 341 -10.36 16.29 8.73
C LEU A 341 -10.94 16.28 10.13
N THR A 342 -10.50 15.37 11.01
CA THR A 342 -10.93 15.34 12.41
C THR A 342 -10.50 16.62 13.15
N ALA A 343 -9.25 17.07 12.94
CA ALA A 343 -8.77 18.34 13.49
C ALA A 343 -9.60 19.52 12.96
N ALA A 344 -9.84 19.56 11.64
CA ALA A 344 -10.64 20.58 10.98
C ALA A 344 -12.10 20.61 11.45
N TYR A 345 -12.70 19.44 11.64
CA TYR A 345 -14.06 19.29 12.14
C TYR A 345 -14.16 19.73 13.61
N SER A 346 -13.19 19.35 14.45
CA SER A 346 -13.12 19.78 15.85
C SER A 346 -13.01 21.31 15.96
N VAL A 347 -12.14 21.93 15.17
CA VAL A 347 -12.00 23.38 15.12
C VAL A 347 -13.27 24.04 14.57
N GLY A 348 -13.82 23.57 13.45
CA GLY A 348 -15.07 24.09 12.88
C GLY A 348 -16.24 24.03 13.87
N SER A 349 -16.39 22.90 14.59
CA SER A 349 -17.43 22.72 15.61
C SER A 349 -17.25 23.67 16.80
N LYS A 350 -16.02 23.87 17.29
CA LYS A 350 -15.72 24.81 18.39
C LYS A 350 -15.95 26.26 17.96
N THR A 351 -15.52 26.65 16.77
CA THR A 351 -15.72 28.01 16.23
C THR A 351 -17.20 28.29 16.04
N MET A 352 -17.96 27.34 15.49
CA MET A 352 -19.41 27.45 15.34
C MET A 352 -20.12 27.59 16.69
N LYS A 353 -19.76 26.78 17.69
CA LYS A 353 -20.27 26.91 19.08
C LYS A 353 -19.92 28.25 19.71
N SER A 354 -18.72 28.79 19.47
CA SER A 354 -18.31 30.10 19.98
C SER A 354 -19.09 31.26 19.35
N LEU A 355 -19.48 31.14 18.08
CA LEU A 355 -20.26 32.16 17.39
C LEU A 355 -21.73 32.16 17.83
N PHE A 356 -22.34 30.99 17.99
CA PHE A 356 -23.69 30.89 18.55
C PHE A 356 -23.75 31.36 20.00
N ARG A 357 -22.71 31.11 20.80
CA ARG A 357 -22.61 31.63 22.18
C ARG A 357 -22.41 33.15 22.23
N ARG A 358 -21.81 33.76 21.20
CA ARG A 358 -21.62 35.21 21.08
C ARG A 358 -22.89 35.94 20.60
N ALA A 359 -23.81 35.22 19.96
CA ALA A 359 -25.14 35.74 19.58
C ALA A 359 -26.14 35.73 20.75
N GLU A 360 -25.85 35.04 21.86
CA GLU A 360 -26.72 34.94 23.03
C GLU A 360 -26.37 35.94 24.15
N THR A 361 -25.33 36.78 23.97
CA THR A 361 -24.96 37.81 24.94
C THR A 361 -25.22 39.22 24.40
N ASP A 362 -26.46 39.50 24.01
CA ASP A 362 -27.00 40.86 24.02
C ASP A 362 -28.53 40.78 24.13
N GLY A 363 -29.04 40.77 25.36
CA GLY A 363 -30.47 40.64 25.61
C GLY A 363 -30.78 40.26 27.06
N LYS A 364 -30.83 41.27 27.92
CA LYS A 364 -31.47 41.18 29.24
C LYS A 364 -32.98 41.00 29.00
N ILE A 365 -33.60 39.92 29.48
CA ILE A 365 -35.01 39.83 29.97
C ILE A 365 -35.27 38.44 30.58
N GLU A 366 -36.18 38.45 31.56
CA GLU A 366 -36.58 37.47 32.57
C GLU A 366 -37.10 36.11 32.07
N ALA A 367 -36.98 35.09 32.94
CA ALA A 367 -37.66 33.78 32.85
C ALA A 367 -39.17 33.92 33.22
N PRO A 368 -40.08 32.93 32.95
CA PRO A 368 -40.03 31.65 33.69
C PRO A 368 -40.65 30.37 33.03
N VAL A 369 -40.32 29.19 33.63
CA VAL A 369 -40.98 27.84 33.64
C VAL A 369 -41.34 27.15 32.29
N ASP A 370 -41.15 25.84 32.04
CA ASP A 370 -41.22 24.68 32.92
C ASP A 370 -40.62 23.38 32.28
N SER A 371 -40.35 22.39 33.14
CA SER A 371 -39.99 20.96 32.92
C SER A 371 -38.51 20.51 32.81
N SER A 372 -37.95 20.26 34.00
CA SER A 372 -36.84 19.34 34.39
C SER A 372 -37.14 17.84 34.13
N PRO A 373 -36.24 16.87 34.45
CA PRO A 373 -34.91 16.96 35.11
C PRO A 373 -33.76 16.36 34.25
N ALA A 374 -32.57 16.96 34.19
CA ALA A 374 -31.52 16.91 35.21
C ALA A 374 -31.19 15.47 35.68
N ALA A 375 -30.41 14.74 34.88
CA ALA A 375 -29.50 13.73 35.42
C ALA A 375 -28.22 14.47 35.82
N GLU A 376 -27.98 14.48 37.12
CA GLU A 376 -26.83 15.12 37.77
C GLU A 376 -25.53 14.61 37.15
N ALA A 377 -24.78 15.56 36.58
CA ALA A 377 -23.36 15.41 36.39
C ALA A 377 -22.73 15.31 37.79
N THR A 378 -22.37 14.09 38.18
CA THR A 378 -21.31 13.91 39.16
C THR A 378 -20.01 14.28 38.45
N ASP A 379 -19.44 15.40 38.85
CA ASP A 379 -18.03 15.72 38.67
C ASP A 379 -17.22 14.58 39.27
N ASN A 380 -16.89 13.59 38.44
CA ASN A 380 -15.76 12.73 38.67
C ASN A 380 -14.63 13.28 37.81
N ASP A 381 -13.82 14.12 38.44
CA ASP A 381 -12.41 14.34 38.12
C ASP A 381 -11.68 12.99 38.16
N ASN A 382 -11.92 12.16 37.15
CA ASN A 382 -10.96 11.15 36.73
C ASN A 382 -10.28 11.73 35.50
N ASN A 383 -9.21 12.48 35.76
CA ASN A 383 -8.04 12.50 34.89
C ASN A 383 -7.53 11.04 34.76
N SER A 384 -8.21 10.22 33.97
CA SER A 384 -7.48 9.29 33.13
C SER A 384 -6.91 10.17 32.04
N ALA A 385 -5.66 10.59 32.23
CA ALA A 385 -4.78 10.90 31.13
C ALA A 385 -4.79 9.67 30.21
N GLU A 386 -5.77 9.61 29.30
CA GLU A 386 -5.51 8.96 28.03
C GLU A 386 -4.35 9.76 27.46
N ASP A 387 -3.17 9.14 27.47
CA ASP A 387 -2.04 9.55 26.65
C ASP A 387 -2.52 9.56 25.19
N GLN A 388 -3.27 10.59 24.80
CA GLN A 388 -3.35 11.03 23.43
C GLN A 388 -1.99 11.62 23.16
N ASP A 389 -1.07 10.74 22.77
CA ASP A 389 0.25 11.12 22.29
C ASP A 389 0.09 12.36 21.41
N ASP A 390 0.80 13.43 21.77
CA ASP A 390 0.79 14.69 21.03
C ASP A 390 0.93 14.37 19.53
N PRO A 391 0.03 14.85 18.64
CA PRO A 391 0.10 14.54 17.21
C PRO A 391 1.43 14.93 16.59
N GLU A 392 2.18 15.87 17.18
CA GLU A 392 3.56 16.16 16.78
C GLU A 392 4.58 15.11 17.24
N THR A 393 4.29 14.30 18.25
CA THR A 393 5.15 13.20 18.69
C THR A 393 4.92 11.96 17.83
N LEU A 394 3.67 11.68 17.45
CA LEU A 394 3.30 10.56 16.57
C LEU A 394 3.81 10.67 15.14
N VAL A 395 4.00 11.88 14.60
CA VAL A 395 4.47 12.05 13.20
C VAL A 395 5.94 11.69 13.04
N PHE A 396 6.74 11.82 14.09
CA PHE A 396 8.20 11.61 14.03
C PHE A 396 8.67 10.43 14.89
N SER A 397 7.75 9.67 15.49
CA SER A 397 8.05 8.42 16.21
C SER A 397 8.36 7.26 15.27
N HIS A 398 7.85 7.32 14.03
CA HIS A 398 7.95 6.30 13.01
C HIS A 398 9.03 6.61 11.98
N THR A 399 9.46 5.59 11.22
CA THR A 399 10.27 5.84 10.02
C THR A 399 9.44 6.59 8.97
N ILE A 400 10.13 7.29 8.06
CA ILE A 400 9.51 8.24 7.12
C ILE A 400 8.40 7.57 6.27
N PHE A 401 8.53 6.28 5.94
CA PHE A 401 7.60 5.57 5.07
C PHE A 401 6.81 4.46 5.79
N GLU A 402 6.93 4.32 7.11
CA GLU A 402 6.34 3.21 7.88
C GLU A 402 4.83 3.11 7.64
N LEU A 403 4.16 4.26 7.75
CA LEU A 403 2.73 4.40 7.55
C LEU A 403 2.35 4.04 6.10
N GLN A 404 3.08 4.54 5.10
CA GLN A 404 2.77 4.28 3.69
C GLN A 404 2.99 2.81 3.33
N ILE A 405 4.02 2.17 3.89
CA ILE A 405 4.25 0.73 3.73
C ILE A 405 3.08 -0.06 4.30
N ALA A 406 2.63 0.29 5.52
CA ALA A 406 1.50 -0.36 6.16
C ALA A 406 0.20 -0.16 5.37
N GLU A 407 -0.09 1.06 4.91
CA GLU A 407 -1.27 1.40 4.10
C GLU A 407 -1.31 0.61 2.78
N LEU A 408 -0.20 0.54 2.05
CA LEU A 408 -0.12 -0.19 0.78
C LEU A 408 -0.31 -1.70 0.98
N LYS A 409 0.30 -2.30 2.02
CA LYS A 409 0.13 -3.72 2.37
C LYS A 409 -1.29 -4.03 2.84
N ALA A 410 -1.89 -3.15 3.64
CA ALA A 410 -3.26 -3.27 4.10
C ALA A 410 -4.26 -3.19 2.93
N LEU A 411 -4.01 -2.29 1.97
CA LEU A 411 -4.81 -2.18 0.76
C LEU A 411 -4.73 -3.44 -0.09
N ALA A 412 -3.53 -3.97 -0.32
CA ALA A 412 -3.32 -5.24 -1.04
C ALA A 412 -4.12 -6.39 -0.40
N SER A 413 -4.05 -6.50 0.93
CA SER A 413 -4.78 -7.51 1.70
C SER A 413 -6.31 -7.32 1.61
N THR A 414 -6.77 -6.07 1.68
CA THR A 414 -8.21 -5.73 1.58
C THR A 414 -8.78 -6.06 0.20
N LEU A 415 -8.03 -5.79 -0.87
CA LEU A 415 -8.46 -6.12 -2.24
C LEU A 415 -8.52 -7.63 -2.47
N LEU A 416 -7.53 -8.38 -1.98
CA LEU A 416 -7.55 -9.85 -2.03
C LEU A 416 -8.73 -10.43 -1.25
N GLU A 417 -8.96 -9.93 -0.04
CA GLU A 417 -10.07 -10.37 0.81
C GLU A 417 -11.43 -10.06 0.16
N ALA A 418 -11.58 -8.88 -0.46
CA ALA A 418 -12.78 -8.53 -1.20
C ALA A 418 -13.01 -9.44 -2.43
N GLY A 419 -11.94 -9.75 -3.17
CA GLY A 419 -11.99 -10.72 -4.27
C GLY A 419 -12.39 -12.12 -3.78
N LYS A 420 -11.74 -12.62 -2.73
CA LYS A 420 -12.09 -13.90 -2.09
C LYS A 420 -13.54 -13.91 -1.63
N ASN A 421 -14.04 -12.85 -1.01
CA ASN A 421 -15.44 -12.76 -0.59
C ASN A 421 -16.42 -12.83 -1.77
N ALA A 422 -16.07 -12.24 -2.93
CA ALA A 422 -16.87 -12.41 -4.15
C ALA A 422 -16.86 -13.88 -4.64
N LEU A 423 -15.71 -14.56 -4.59
CA LEU A 423 -15.61 -15.99 -4.92
C LEU A 423 -16.44 -16.86 -3.96
N VAL A 424 -16.30 -16.63 -2.66
CA VAL A 424 -17.00 -17.40 -1.61
C VAL A 424 -18.51 -17.26 -1.77
N ARG A 425 -19.05 -16.07 -2.04
CA ARG A 425 -20.49 -15.90 -2.30
C ARG A 425 -20.99 -16.72 -3.50
N THR A 426 -20.15 -16.83 -4.53
CA THR A 426 -20.48 -17.64 -5.72
C THR A 426 -20.50 -19.12 -5.35
N VAL A 427 -19.49 -19.57 -4.60
CA VAL A 427 -19.38 -20.93 -4.08
C VAL A 427 -20.55 -21.26 -3.16
N GLU A 428 -20.87 -20.41 -2.18
CA GLU A 428 -21.94 -20.64 -1.20
C GLU A 428 -23.30 -20.80 -1.88
N ARG A 429 -23.59 -20.02 -2.92
CA ARG A 429 -24.81 -20.19 -3.71
C ARG A 429 -24.86 -21.57 -4.38
N ASP A 430 -23.76 -22.00 -4.96
CA ASP A 430 -23.68 -23.28 -5.67
C ASP A 430 -23.70 -24.47 -4.67
N VAL A 431 -23.12 -24.30 -3.48
CA VAL A 431 -23.20 -25.24 -2.35
C VAL A 431 -24.61 -25.31 -1.77
N GLU A 432 -25.37 -24.21 -1.77
CA GLU A 432 -26.77 -24.23 -1.34
C GLU A 432 -27.68 -24.99 -2.33
N ASN A 433 -27.42 -24.82 -3.64
CA ASN A 433 -28.06 -25.65 -4.66
C ASN A 433 -27.71 -27.13 -4.47
N TYR A 434 -26.44 -27.42 -4.16
CA TYR A 434 -25.97 -28.76 -3.84
C TYR A 434 -26.68 -29.33 -2.60
N ARG A 435 -26.82 -28.56 -1.50
CA ARG A 435 -27.56 -28.95 -0.28
C ARG A 435 -29.03 -29.30 -0.58
N SER A 436 -29.65 -28.55 -1.48
CA SER A 436 -31.07 -28.71 -1.83
C SER A 436 -31.32 -29.75 -2.92
N SER A 437 -30.29 -30.44 -3.39
CA SER A 437 -30.40 -31.36 -4.51
C SER A 437 -31.12 -32.65 -4.12
N PRO A 438 -32.02 -33.18 -4.97
CA PRO A 438 -32.78 -34.39 -4.63
C PRO A 438 -31.92 -35.66 -4.55
N PHE A 439 -30.69 -35.66 -5.09
CA PHE A 439 -29.81 -36.84 -5.04
C PHE A 439 -29.47 -37.27 -3.60
N TRP A 440 -29.56 -36.36 -2.63
CA TRP A 440 -29.34 -36.65 -1.22
C TRP A 440 -30.36 -37.63 -0.64
N THR A 441 -31.58 -37.67 -1.17
CA THR A 441 -32.71 -38.46 -0.63
C THR A 441 -33.29 -39.45 -1.64
N GLU A 442 -33.01 -39.29 -2.93
CA GLU A 442 -33.43 -40.24 -3.97
C GLU A 442 -32.80 -41.62 -3.74
N THR A 443 -33.66 -42.64 -3.63
CA THR A 443 -33.27 -44.05 -3.57
C THR A 443 -33.45 -44.68 -4.94
N TYR A 444 -32.37 -45.19 -5.52
CA TYR A 444 -32.40 -45.94 -6.78
C TYR A 444 -32.32 -47.44 -6.48
N ASP A 445 -33.02 -48.26 -7.27
CA ASP A 445 -33.08 -49.72 -7.12
C ASP A 445 -31.70 -50.36 -7.29
N ASP A 446 -31.28 -51.17 -6.31
CA ASP A 446 -29.92 -51.76 -6.11
C ASP A 446 -29.43 -52.72 -7.23
N ASN A 447 -30.17 -52.91 -8.32
CA ASN A 447 -29.82 -53.89 -9.36
C ASN A 447 -28.88 -53.37 -10.47
N ALA A 448 -28.25 -52.20 -10.31
CA ALA A 448 -27.32 -51.62 -11.28
C ALA A 448 -26.02 -51.09 -10.62
N ASP A 449 -25.41 -51.94 -9.81
CA ASP A 449 -24.37 -51.71 -8.79
C ASP A 449 -23.03 -51.03 -9.20
N GLU A 450 -22.86 -50.52 -10.42
CA GLU A 450 -21.64 -49.78 -10.81
C GLU A 450 -21.90 -48.58 -11.76
N LYS A 451 -23.15 -48.31 -12.16
CA LYS A 451 -23.44 -47.37 -13.26
C LYS A 451 -23.98 -45.99 -12.85
N GLN A 452 -24.15 -45.71 -11.56
CA GLN A 452 -24.90 -44.53 -11.10
C GLN A 452 -24.18 -43.65 -10.06
N ILE A 453 -22.94 -43.95 -9.69
CA ILE A 453 -22.07 -42.89 -9.15
C ILE A 453 -21.80 -41.95 -10.33
N VAL A 454 -22.09 -40.65 -10.18
CA VAL A 454 -21.59 -39.69 -11.17
C VAL A 454 -20.08 -39.84 -11.11
N THR A 455 -19.46 -40.36 -12.17
CA THR A 455 -18.01 -40.66 -12.20
C THR A 455 -17.11 -39.41 -12.05
N GLY A 456 -17.70 -38.25 -11.72
CA GLY A 456 -17.05 -36.97 -11.48
C GLY A 456 -17.83 -36.15 -10.44
N VAL A 457 -17.51 -34.85 -10.39
CA VAL A 457 -18.09 -33.91 -9.43
C VAL A 457 -19.59 -33.70 -9.69
N SER A 458 -20.38 -33.61 -8.61
CA SER A 458 -21.81 -33.24 -8.68
C SER A 458 -22.03 -31.99 -9.52
N CYS A 459 -23.09 -31.98 -10.33
CA CYS A 459 -23.27 -30.96 -11.38
C CYS A 459 -23.45 -29.54 -10.79
N GLU A 460 -24.00 -29.44 -9.59
CA GLU A 460 -24.16 -28.23 -8.80
C GLU A 460 -22.81 -27.65 -8.36
N LEU A 461 -21.82 -28.52 -8.07
CA LEU A 461 -20.49 -28.12 -7.61
C LEU A 461 -19.46 -27.98 -8.75
N ALA A 462 -19.69 -28.61 -9.90
CA ALA A 462 -18.74 -28.62 -11.02
C ALA A 462 -18.35 -27.21 -11.48
N GLY A 463 -19.31 -26.29 -11.52
CA GLY A 463 -19.08 -24.89 -11.89
C GLY A 463 -18.17 -24.16 -10.90
N CYS A 464 -18.49 -24.23 -9.61
CA CYS A 464 -17.72 -23.54 -8.57
C CYS A 464 -16.32 -24.15 -8.39
N TYR A 465 -16.17 -25.47 -8.50
CA TYR A 465 -14.85 -26.13 -8.42
C TYR A 465 -13.96 -25.76 -9.61
N THR A 466 -14.53 -25.67 -10.82
CA THR A 466 -13.80 -25.19 -12.00
C THR A 466 -13.36 -23.74 -11.83
N LEU A 467 -14.24 -22.88 -11.31
CA LEU A 467 -13.92 -21.50 -11.00
C LEU A 467 -12.79 -21.39 -9.97
N VAL A 468 -12.90 -22.08 -8.83
CA VAL A 468 -11.88 -22.11 -7.77
C VAL A 468 -10.55 -22.61 -8.33
N ARG A 469 -10.55 -23.69 -9.12
CA ARG A 469 -9.36 -24.21 -9.78
C ARG A 469 -8.70 -23.16 -10.67
N ASN A 470 -9.47 -22.50 -11.52
CA ASN A 470 -8.96 -21.48 -12.43
C ASN A 470 -8.38 -20.29 -11.67
N VAL A 471 -9.04 -19.83 -10.60
CA VAL A 471 -8.54 -18.75 -9.75
C VAL A 471 -7.24 -19.14 -9.04
N LEU A 472 -7.16 -20.35 -8.46
CA LEU A 472 -5.95 -20.82 -7.78
C LEU A 472 -4.79 -21.01 -8.75
N LEU A 473 -5.02 -21.53 -9.96
CA LEU A 473 -4.01 -21.64 -11.00
C LEU A 473 -3.54 -20.25 -11.48
N CYS A 474 -4.48 -19.33 -11.69
CA CYS A 474 -4.18 -17.95 -12.04
C CYS A 474 -3.34 -17.26 -10.97
N ALA A 475 -3.71 -17.40 -9.70
CA ALA A 475 -2.97 -16.85 -8.56
C ALA A 475 -1.57 -17.47 -8.45
N ARG A 476 -1.40 -18.78 -8.66
CA ARG A 476 -0.05 -19.37 -8.67
C ARG A 476 0.86 -18.82 -9.76
N LYS A 477 0.29 -18.45 -10.90
CA LYS A 477 1.05 -17.86 -12.00
C LYS A 477 1.34 -16.37 -11.75
N LEU A 478 0.38 -15.63 -11.21
CA LEU A 478 0.38 -14.16 -11.26
C LEU A 478 0.46 -13.46 -9.90
N LEU A 479 0.31 -14.15 -8.76
CA LEU A 479 0.32 -13.54 -7.43
C LEU A 479 1.66 -13.79 -6.74
N VAL A 480 2.23 -12.74 -6.14
CA VAL A 480 3.46 -12.85 -5.34
C VAL A 480 3.31 -13.86 -4.18
N SER A 481 4.39 -14.60 -3.91
CA SER A 481 4.41 -15.72 -2.96
C SER A 481 3.99 -15.33 -1.54
N GLU A 482 4.33 -14.12 -1.09
CA GLU A 482 3.95 -13.55 0.20
C GLU A 482 2.43 -13.41 0.37
N CYS A 483 1.71 -13.11 -0.72
CA CYS A 483 0.27 -12.90 -0.71
C CYS A 483 -0.52 -14.20 -0.93
N TRP A 484 0.10 -15.25 -1.45
CA TRP A 484 -0.56 -16.53 -1.72
C TRP A 484 -1.30 -17.11 -0.50
N PRO A 485 -0.70 -17.22 0.70
CA PRO A 485 -1.40 -17.71 1.89
C PRO A 485 -2.65 -16.92 2.27
N ALA A 486 -2.67 -15.61 2.01
CA ALA A 486 -3.81 -14.75 2.32
C ALA A 486 -5.03 -15.04 1.43
N LEU A 487 -4.83 -15.58 0.23
CA LEU A 487 -5.91 -15.95 -0.68
C LEU A 487 -6.47 -17.35 -0.40
N TRP A 488 -5.61 -18.38 -0.43
CA TRP A 488 -6.10 -19.76 -0.48
C TRP A 488 -6.49 -20.32 0.89
N LYS A 489 -5.81 -19.91 1.99
CA LYS A 489 -6.10 -20.47 3.33
C LYS A 489 -7.51 -20.12 3.81
N PRO A 490 -7.95 -18.84 3.74
CA PRO A 490 -9.30 -18.49 4.15
C PRO A 490 -10.36 -19.05 3.18
N LEU A 491 -10.03 -19.16 1.89
CA LEU A 491 -10.89 -19.81 0.90
C LEU A 491 -11.12 -21.30 1.22
N ALA A 492 -10.06 -22.04 1.56
CA ALA A 492 -10.17 -23.44 1.98
C ALA A 492 -11.02 -23.59 3.24
N SER A 493 -10.86 -22.71 4.23
CA SER A 493 -11.67 -22.73 5.45
C SER A 493 -13.15 -22.43 5.17
N ALA A 494 -13.45 -21.47 4.29
CA ALA A 494 -14.82 -21.15 3.92
C ALA A 494 -15.52 -22.31 3.20
N LEU A 495 -14.81 -22.96 2.25
CA LEU A 495 -15.29 -24.16 1.56
C LEU A 495 -15.51 -25.34 2.51
N ASP A 496 -14.59 -25.57 3.46
CA ASP A 496 -14.72 -26.62 4.48
C ASP A 496 -16.01 -26.45 5.27
N ASN A 497 -16.25 -25.25 5.78
CA ASN A 497 -17.44 -24.93 6.58
C ASN A 497 -18.72 -25.05 5.75
N ALA A 498 -18.74 -24.49 4.53
CA ALA A 498 -19.94 -24.50 3.68
C ALA A 498 -20.35 -25.92 3.27
N LEU A 499 -19.38 -26.76 2.86
CA LEU A 499 -19.65 -28.14 2.45
C LEU A 499 -19.96 -29.05 3.64
N PHE A 500 -19.31 -28.85 4.78
CA PHE A 500 -19.67 -29.54 6.01
C PHE A 500 -21.11 -29.22 6.42
N ASP A 501 -21.51 -27.94 6.38
CA ASP A 501 -22.86 -27.53 6.73
C ASP A 501 -23.91 -28.05 5.73
N ALA A 502 -23.57 -28.11 4.44
CA ALA A 502 -24.43 -28.72 3.42
C ALA A 502 -24.76 -30.19 3.71
N PHE A 503 -23.78 -30.95 4.21
CA PHE A 503 -24.01 -32.34 4.63
C PHE A 503 -24.73 -32.42 5.98
N TYR A 504 -24.25 -31.67 6.98
CA TYR A 504 -24.70 -31.79 8.37
C TYR A 504 -26.13 -31.27 8.57
N ASN A 505 -26.57 -30.32 7.75
CA ASN A 505 -27.89 -29.69 7.81
C ASN A 505 -28.57 -29.73 6.44
N PRO A 506 -29.04 -30.91 5.98
CA PRO A 506 -29.68 -31.05 4.67
C PRO A 506 -30.99 -30.25 4.58
N ALA A 507 -31.36 -29.83 3.37
CA ALA A 507 -32.63 -29.12 3.15
C ALA A 507 -33.80 -30.04 3.52
N VAL A 508 -34.68 -29.58 4.42
CA VAL A 508 -35.84 -30.34 4.88
C VAL A 508 -36.81 -30.51 3.71
N THR A 509 -36.91 -31.72 3.17
CA THR A 509 -37.97 -32.12 2.25
C THR A 509 -39.03 -32.93 3.01
N GLU A 510 -40.31 -32.74 2.67
CA GLU A 510 -41.46 -33.24 3.44
C GLU A 510 -41.53 -34.77 3.58
N ASP A 511 -40.76 -35.54 2.77
CA ASP A 511 -40.94 -37.00 2.66
C ASP A 511 -39.77 -37.88 3.16
N SER A 512 -38.58 -37.35 3.47
CA SER A 512 -37.59 -38.11 4.24
C SER A 512 -36.46 -37.22 4.78
N SER A 513 -36.22 -37.27 6.09
CA SER A 513 -35.06 -36.61 6.72
C SER A 513 -33.76 -37.40 6.56
N GLN A 514 -33.71 -38.36 5.63
CA GLN A 514 -32.70 -39.41 5.63
C GLN A 514 -31.87 -39.42 4.37
N LEU A 515 -30.54 -39.39 4.54
CA LEU A 515 -29.57 -39.39 3.45
C LEU A 515 -29.52 -40.77 2.77
N SER A 516 -29.35 -40.79 1.45
CA SER A 516 -29.15 -42.01 0.67
C SER A 516 -27.68 -42.48 0.71
N CYS A 517 -27.43 -43.79 0.61
CA CYS A 517 -26.08 -44.37 0.52
C CYS A 517 -25.31 -43.82 -0.70
N ALA A 518 -26.01 -43.62 -1.82
CA ALA A 518 -25.46 -42.99 -3.01
C ALA A 518 -25.01 -41.54 -2.76
N GLY A 519 -25.81 -40.75 -2.02
CA GLY A 519 -25.45 -39.38 -1.63
C GLY A 519 -24.24 -39.30 -0.71
N GLU A 520 -24.11 -40.22 0.25
CA GLU A 520 -22.90 -40.32 1.11
C GLU A 520 -21.64 -40.62 0.28
N ARG A 521 -21.72 -41.59 -0.65
CA ARG A 521 -20.60 -41.92 -1.54
C ARG A 521 -20.24 -40.77 -2.47
N GLN A 522 -21.25 -40.09 -3.03
CA GLN A 522 -21.02 -38.95 -3.92
C GLN A 522 -20.35 -37.78 -3.19
N PHE A 523 -20.76 -37.47 -1.96
CA PHE A 523 -20.12 -36.44 -1.14
C PHE A 523 -18.63 -36.73 -0.93
N VAL A 524 -18.26 -37.98 -0.64
CA VAL A 524 -16.86 -38.40 -0.48
C VAL A 524 -16.05 -38.14 -1.77
N GLU A 525 -16.60 -38.45 -2.94
CA GLU A 525 -15.94 -38.19 -4.23
C GLU A 525 -15.84 -36.68 -4.53
N ASP A 526 -16.85 -35.88 -4.19
CA ASP A 526 -16.82 -34.43 -4.34
C ASP A 526 -15.72 -33.79 -3.46
N ILE A 527 -15.59 -34.23 -2.20
CA ILE A 527 -14.51 -33.74 -1.32
C ILE A 527 -13.13 -34.17 -1.83
N LYS A 528 -12.98 -35.39 -2.36
CA LYS A 528 -11.72 -35.83 -3.01
C LYS A 528 -11.37 -34.93 -4.19
N ALA A 529 -12.36 -34.59 -5.03
CA ALA A 529 -12.16 -33.69 -6.16
C ALA A 529 -11.77 -32.26 -5.70
N LEU A 530 -12.37 -31.76 -4.62
CA LEU A 530 -11.98 -30.47 -4.03
C LEU A 530 -10.52 -30.46 -3.55
N VAL A 531 -10.10 -31.51 -2.85
CA VAL A 531 -8.70 -31.67 -2.41
C VAL A 531 -7.77 -31.70 -3.62
N ALA A 532 -8.17 -32.34 -4.72
CA ALA A 532 -7.42 -32.33 -5.98
C ALA A 532 -7.32 -30.91 -6.59
N VAL A 533 -8.36 -30.08 -6.48
CA VAL A 533 -8.33 -28.67 -6.93
C VAL A 533 -7.27 -27.86 -6.17
N PHE A 534 -7.20 -27.98 -4.85
CA PHE A 534 -6.20 -27.25 -4.05
C PHE A 534 -4.77 -27.77 -4.23
N THR A 535 -4.59 -29.02 -4.66
CA THR A 535 -3.27 -29.60 -4.94
C THR A 535 -2.84 -29.45 -6.40
N ALA A 536 -3.76 -29.13 -7.31
CA ALA A 536 -3.52 -29.05 -8.76
C ALA A 536 -2.40 -28.06 -9.12
N GLY A 537 -1.23 -28.55 -9.54
CA GLY A 537 -0.06 -27.73 -9.86
C GLY A 537 0.90 -27.46 -8.70
N SER A 538 0.77 -28.19 -7.58
CA SER A 538 1.71 -28.22 -6.45
C SER A 538 2.26 -29.63 -6.31
N SER A 539 3.58 -29.77 -6.11
CA SER A 539 4.20 -31.06 -5.77
C SER A 539 3.94 -31.47 -4.32
N LYS A 540 3.50 -30.53 -3.47
CA LYS A 540 3.18 -30.77 -2.06
C LYS A 540 1.69 -31.09 -1.91
N ALA A 541 1.41 -32.12 -1.13
CA ALA A 541 0.05 -32.46 -0.70
C ALA A 541 -0.55 -31.34 0.17
N LEU A 542 -1.88 -31.20 0.12
CA LEU A 542 -2.61 -30.25 0.98
C LEU A 542 -2.43 -30.66 2.45
N PRO A 543 -1.91 -29.77 3.33
CA PRO A 543 -1.73 -30.11 4.74
C PRO A 543 -3.04 -30.58 5.37
N ARG A 544 -2.96 -31.58 6.25
CA ARG A 544 -4.12 -32.15 6.96
C ARG A 544 -4.87 -31.14 7.84
N SER A 545 -4.26 -29.99 8.12
CA SER A 545 -4.88 -28.88 8.85
C SER A 545 -5.93 -28.10 8.05
N TYR A 546 -6.11 -28.38 6.75
CA TYR A 546 -7.10 -27.73 5.90
C TYR A 546 -8.12 -28.74 5.39
N LEU A 547 -9.35 -28.25 5.20
CA LEU A 547 -10.53 -29.08 4.91
C LEU A 547 -10.73 -30.13 6.03
N ARG A 548 -10.55 -29.75 7.30
CA ARG A 548 -10.53 -30.71 8.42
C ARG A 548 -11.90 -31.30 8.65
N LEU A 549 -12.95 -30.47 8.67
CA LEU A 549 -14.31 -30.91 8.98
C LEU A 549 -14.82 -31.90 7.93
N THR A 550 -14.70 -31.52 6.66
CA THR A 550 -15.11 -32.35 5.52
C THR A 550 -14.27 -33.62 5.38
N ARG A 551 -12.96 -33.58 5.65
CA ARG A 551 -12.10 -34.78 5.60
C ARG A 551 -12.34 -35.73 6.77
N GLU A 552 -12.54 -35.23 7.99
CA GLU A 552 -12.91 -36.06 9.14
C GLU A 552 -14.29 -36.68 8.94
N LEU A 553 -15.24 -35.93 8.37
CA LEU A 553 -16.53 -36.45 7.94
C LEU A 553 -16.38 -37.58 6.90
N CYS A 554 -15.59 -37.38 5.83
CA CYS A 554 -15.32 -38.43 4.85
C CYS A 554 -14.69 -39.67 5.50
N HIS A 555 -13.75 -39.50 6.43
CA HIS A 555 -13.14 -40.61 7.18
C HIS A 555 -14.18 -41.40 7.99
N LEU A 556 -15.13 -40.71 8.63
CA LEU A 556 -16.26 -41.35 9.32
C LEU A 556 -17.20 -42.07 8.35
N LEU A 557 -17.44 -41.53 7.15
CA LEU A 557 -18.27 -42.15 6.11
C LEU A 557 -17.59 -43.35 5.42
N GLU A 558 -16.26 -43.39 5.36
CA GLU A 558 -15.49 -44.51 4.80
C GLU A 558 -15.17 -45.59 5.84
N MET A 559 -15.34 -45.31 7.14
CA MET A 559 -15.01 -46.25 8.23
C MET A 559 -15.83 -47.55 8.15
N PRO A 560 -15.28 -48.74 8.46
CA PRO A 560 -16.09 -49.96 8.50
C PRO A 560 -17.23 -49.87 9.54
N ALA A 561 -18.43 -50.36 9.19
CA ALA A 561 -19.62 -50.27 10.06
C ALA A 561 -19.44 -50.88 11.46
N ALA A 562 -18.59 -51.91 11.59
CA ALA A 562 -18.24 -52.49 12.89
C ALA A 562 -17.52 -51.46 13.80
N ARG A 563 -16.48 -50.80 13.26
CA ARG A 563 -15.75 -49.75 13.99
C ARG A 563 -16.62 -48.53 14.27
N LEU A 564 -17.49 -48.15 13.33
CA LEU A 564 -18.40 -47.03 13.51
C LEU A 564 -19.38 -47.28 14.67
N ARG A 565 -19.87 -48.52 14.82
CA ARG A 565 -20.70 -48.92 15.98
C ARG A 565 -19.94 -48.88 17.30
N ASP A 566 -18.67 -49.25 17.30
CA ASP A 566 -17.84 -49.17 18.51
C ASP A 566 -17.63 -47.71 18.95
N VAL A 567 -17.37 -46.82 17.98
CA VAL A 567 -17.28 -45.36 18.22
C VAL A 567 -18.62 -44.81 18.73
N PHE A 568 -19.74 -45.20 18.11
CA PHE A 568 -21.08 -44.75 18.51
C PHE A 568 -21.44 -45.21 19.93
N ARG A 569 -21.16 -46.47 20.28
CA ARG A 569 -21.39 -46.99 21.65
C ARG A 569 -20.51 -46.31 22.67
N ALA A 570 -19.23 -46.14 22.38
CA ALA A 570 -18.30 -45.45 23.29
C ALA A 570 -18.74 -44.01 23.60
N LEU A 571 -19.35 -43.33 22.62
CA LEU A 571 -19.90 -41.97 22.81
C LEU A 571 -21.27 -41.96 23.52
N GLY A 572 -22.09 -43.00 23.36
CA GLY A 572 -23.42 -43.12 23.97
C GLY A 572 -23.41 -43.62 25.42
N ASP A 573 -22.53 -44.57 25.73
CA ASP A 573 -22.36 -45.14 27.08
C ASP A 573 -21.79 -44.08 28.07
N GLU A 574 -20.96 -43.16 27.58
CA GLU A 574 -20.39 -42.05 28.36
C GLU A 574 -21.34 -40.83 28.49
N ALA A 575 -22.35 -40.69 27.61
CA ALA A 575 -23.34 -39.60 27.68
C ALA A 575 -24.51 -39.89 28.64
N THR A 576 -24.68 -41.16 29.05
CA THR A 576 -25.77 -41.63 29.91
C THR A 576 -25.35 -41.88 31.36
N ALA A 577 -24.06 -41.80 31.67
CA ALA A 577 -23.57 -41.81 33.04
C ALA A 577 -23.95 -40.48 33.73
N GLU A 578 -24.67 -40.53 34.85
CA GLU A 578 -25.19 -39.37 35.62
C GLU A 578 -24.12 -38.49 36.28
N SER A 579 -22.90 -38.47 35.76
CA SER A 579 -21.84 -37.53 36.11
C SER A 579 -21.37 -36.93 34.80
N GLU A 580 -21.34 -35.60 34.68
CA GLU A 580 -20.73 -34.90 33.54
C GLU A 580 -19.42 -35.60 33.16
N ALA A 581 -19.43 -36.44 32.11
CA ALA A 581 -18.22 -37.07 31.64
C ALA A 581 -17.28 -35.92 31.25
N PRO A 582 -16.05 -35.88 31.79
CA PRO A 582 -15.16 -34.77 31.48
C PRO A 582 -14.97 -34.78 29.97
N VAL A 583 -15.29 -33.66 29.32
CA VAL A 583 -15.22 -33.47 27.87
C VAL A 583 -13.88 -33.99 27.30
N GLU A 584 -12.82 -33.96 28.11
CA GLU A 584 -11.48 -34.52 27.87
C GLU A 584 -11.44 -36.03 27.54
N GLN A 585 -12.30 -36.85 28.16
CA GLN A 585 -12.40 -38.30 27.89
C GLN A 585 -13.08 -38.59 26.55
N LEU A 586 -14.16 -37.86 26.24
CA LEU A 586 -14.83 -37.96 24.94
C LEU A 586 -13.92 -37.48 23.81
N THR A 587 -13.15 -36.41 24.03
CA THR A 587 -12.17 -35.93 23.02
C THR A 587 -11.04 -36.93 22.83
N THR A 588 -10.52 -37.57 23.87
CA THR A 588 -9.45 -38.59 23.73
C THR A 588 -9.92 -39.83 22.97
N ILE A 589 -11.18 -40.25 23.14
CA ILE A 589 -11.79 -41.35 22.35
C ILE A 589 -11.86 -40.96 20.86
N LEU A 590 -12.28 -39.74 20.56
CA LEU A 590 -12.35 -39.23 19.18
C LEU A 590 -10.95 -39.12 18.54
N GLU A 591 -9.97 -38.61 19.29
CA GLU A 591 -8.58 -38.50 18.84
C GLU A 591 -7.98 -39.88 18.52
N ALA A 592 -8.28 -40.90 19.34
CA ALA A 592 -7.87 -42.28 19.09
C ALA A 592 -8.49 -42.86 17.79
N CYS A 593 -9.63 -42.33 17.36
CA CYS A 593 -10.30 -42.70 16.11
C CYS A 593 -9.87 -41.85 14.90
N GLY A 594 -8.95 -40.90 15.11
CA GLY A 594 -8.46 -39.99 14.07
C GLY A 594 -9.36 -38.79 13.79
N VAL A 595 -10.26 -38.44 14.72
CA VAL A 595 -11.17 -37.29 14.65
C VAL A 595 -10.69 -36.25 15.65
N PHE A 596 -10.38 -35.04 15.19
CA PHE A 596 -9.75 -34.00 16.01
C PHE A 596 -10.52 -32.68 16.03
N SER A 597 -11.42 -32.47 15.08
CA SER A 597 -12.07 -31.19 14.82
C SER A 597 -13.59 -31.26 15.01
N LEU A 598 -14.19 -32.44 14.82
CA LEU A 598 -15.63 -32.65 15.06
C LEU A 598 -15.94 -32.81 16.56
N THR A 599 -17.03 -32.19 16.99
CA THR A 599 -17.55 -32.36 18.37
C THR A 599 -18.20 -33.74 18.57
N PRO A 600 -18.24 -34.26 19.81
CA PRO A 600 -18.91 -35.52 20.10
C PRO A 600 -20.36 -35.59 19.59
N ALA A 601 -21.13 -34.51 19.76
CA ALA A 601 -22.50 -34.43 19.26
C ALA A 601 -22.60 -34.52 17.73
N GLN A 602 -21.67 -33.89 17.00
CA GLN A 602 -21.62 -33.98 15.54
C GLN A 602 -21.31 -35.42 15.10
N VAL A 603 -20.34 -36.07 15.74
CA VAL A 603 -19.94 -37.46 15.41
C VAL A 603 -21.10 -38.43 15.67
N VAL A 604 -21.79 -38.29 16.80
CA VAL A 604 -22.98 -39.11 17.12
C VAL A 604 -24.04 -38.96 16.03
N ARG A 605 -24.40 -37.73 15.66
CA ARG A 605 -25.40 -37.48 14.61
C ARG A 605 -25.01 -38.11 13.27
N ILE A 606 -23.76 -37.93 12.85
CA ILE A 606 -23.22 -38.51 11.59
C ILE A 606 -23.30 -40.04 11.64
N CYS A 607 -22.91 -40.65 12.77
CA CYS A 607 -22.95 -42.10 12.94
C CYS A 607 -24.39 -42.64 12.92
N THR A 608 -25.35 -41.96 13.55
CA THR A 608 -26.77 -42.35 13.52
C THR A 608 -27.29 -42.38 12.08
N THR A 609 -27.04 -41.31 11.32
CA THR A 609 -27.51 -41.21 9.93
C THR A 609 -26.97 -42.36 9.08
N ARG A 610 -25.69 -42.70 9.22
CA ARG A 610 -25.06 -43.78 8.45
C ARG A 610 -25.48 -45.19 8.90
N LEU A 611 -25.65 -45.41 10.20
CA LEU A 611 -26.06 -46.71 10.73
C LEU A 611 -27.52 -47.04 10.39
N ASP A 612 -28.40 -46.03 10.33
CA ASP A 612 -29.78 -46.16 9.88
C ASP A 612 -29.87 -46.54 8.38
N VAL A 613 -28.96 -46.02 7.54
CA VAL A 613 -28.85 -46.40 6.12
C VAL A 613 -28.47 -47.89 5.96
N HIS A 614 -27.46 -48.36 6.69
CA HIS A 614 -26.98 -49.73 6.56
C HIS A 614 -27.94 -50.79 7.15
N GLY A 615 -28.72 -50.41 8.17
CA GLY A 615 -29.81 -51.23 8.70
C GLY A 615 -30.95 -51.48 7.71
N ARG A 616 -31.09 -50.62 6.68
CA ARG A 616 -32.13 -50.75 5.64
C ARG A 616 -31.70 -51.62 4.47
N GLU A 617 -30.46 -51.47 3.97
CA GLU A 617 -29.89 -52.33 2.91
C GLU A 617 -29.90 -53.81 3.32
N THR A 618 -29.65 -54.09 4.61
CA THR A 618 -29.72 -55.45 5.14
C THR A 618 -31.16 -55.99 5.20
N THR A 619 -32.17 -55.14 5.34
CA THR A 619 -33.58 -55.56 5.28
C THR A 619 -34.14 -55.68 3.87
N THR A 620 -33.68 -54.88 2.90
CA THR A 620 -34.11 -54.96 1.50
C THR A 620 -33.38 -56.04 0.70
N SER A 621 -32.14 -56.40 1.04
CA SER A 621 -31.43 -57.55 0.42
C SER A 621 -31.88 -58.93 0.92
N LEU A 622 -32.72 -58.98 1.96
CA LEU A 622 -33.28 -60.19 2.57
C LEU A 622 -34.75 -60.46 2.16
N ALA A 623 -35.34 -59.62 1.30
CA ALA A 623 -36.67 -59.78 0.70
C ALA A 623 -36.53 -60.03 -0.81
#